data_AF-A0A120GD83-F1
#
_entry.id   AF-A0A120GD83-F1
#
_cell.length_a   1.000
_cell.length_b   1.000
_cell.length_c   1.000
_cell.angle_alpha   90.00
_cell.angle_beta   90.00
_cell.angle_gamma   90.00
#
_symmetry.space_group_name_H-M   'P 1'
#
loop_
_entity.id
_entity.type
_entity.pdbx_description
1 polymer ?
#
loop_
_entity_poly.entity_id
_entity_poly.type
_entity_poly.pdbx_seq_one_letter_code
_entity_poly.pdbx_strand_id
1 'polypeptide(L)' 'MIDRCLETTTVRRVIKEAAQRCGLRQDQVASFSGHSMRVGAAQDLLKRGFDTAAIMRAGGWKSVNVLARYLEKAEHNVWV' A
#
# COMPACT_ATOMS: atom_id res chain seq x y z
N MET A 1 -25.29 19.35 6.59
CA MET A 1 -24.02 18.72 7.00
C MET A 1 -22.96 19.17 6.01
N ILE A 2 -21.96 19.95 6.41
CA ILE A 2 -20.88 20.32 5.48
C ILE A 2 -19.97 19.11 5.34
N ASP A 3 -19.93 18.53 4.15
CA ASP A 3 -18.99 17.47 3.81
C ASP A 3 -17.56 18.01 3.91
N ARG A 4 -16.82 17.55 4.92
CA ARG A 4 -15.39 17.83 5.08
C ARG A 4 -14.61 16.60 4.67
N CYS A 5 -14.63 16.30 3.37
CA CYS A 5 -13.76 15.27 2.82
C CYS A 5 -12.28 15.57 3.14
N LEU A 6 -11.52 14.50 3.38
CA LEU A 6 -10.07 14.60 3.53
C LEU A 6 -9.43 14.86 2.17
N GLU A 7 -8.75 15.98 2.05
CA GLU A 7 -7.97 16.28 0.85
C GLU A 7 -6.79 15.32 0.69
N THR A 8 -6.57 14.89 -0.56
CA THR A 8 -5.50 13.94 -0.90
C THR A 8 -4.10 14.49 -0.56
N THR A 9 -3.94 15.81 -0.60
CA THR A 9 -2.72 16.53 -0.20
C THR A 9 -2.46 16.41 1.29
N THR A 10 -3.50 16.51 2.11
CA THR A 10 -3.43 16.33 3.57
C THR A 10 -3.00 14.90 3.92
N VAL A 11 -3.62 13.89 3.29
CA VAL A 11 -3.25 12.48 3.51
C VAL A 11 -1.79 12.23 3.14
N ARG A 12 -1.35 12.72 1.98
CA ARG A 12 0.06 12.60 1.56
C ARG A 12 1.01 13.24 2.56
N ARG A 13 0.69 14.45 3.05
CA ARG A 13 1.51 15.18 4.01
C ARG A 13 1.65 14.41 5.32
N VAL A 14 0.53 13.94 5.88
CA VAL A 14 0.52 13.15 7.13
C VAL A 14 1.36 11.88 7.00
N ILE A 15 1.26 11.16 5.88
CA ILE A 15 2.07 9.94 5.65
C ILE A 15 3.57 10.29 5.61
N LYS A 16 3.97 11.35 4.91
CA LYS A 16 5.37 11.76 4.84
C LYS A 16 5.92 12.25 6.18
N GLU A 17 5.13 13.03 6.92
CA GLU A 17 5.49 13.46 8.28
C GLU A 17 5.66 12.25 9.22
N ALA A 18 4.76 11.27 9.15
CA ALA A 18 4.88 10.03 9.92
C ALA A 18 6.15 9.25 9.54
N ALA A 19 6.44 9.11 8.24
CA ALA A 19 7.66 8.45 7.76
C ALA A 19 8.93 9.15 8.26
N GLN A 20 8.97 10.48 8.25
CA GLN A 20 10.08 11.26 8.80
C GLN A 20 10.26 11.02 10.31
N ARG A 21 9.16 10.97 11.07
CA ARG A 21 9.19 10.68 12.52
C ARG A 21 9.72 9.28 12.83
N CYS A 22 9.52 8.33 11.92
CA CYS A 22 10.09 6.99 12.02
C CYS A 22 11.59 6.93 11.64
N GLY A 23 12.22 8.07 11.29
CA GLY A 23 13.64 8.13 10.93
C GLY A 23 13.97 7.62 9.53
N LEU A 24 12.98 7.50 8.63
CA LEU A 24 13.23 7.13 7.24
C LEU A 24 14.03 8.24 6.53
N ARG A 25 14.94 7.83 5.64
CA ARG A 25 15.76 8.79 4.88
C ARG A 25 14.89 9.63 3.95
N GLN A 26 15.33 10.84 3.61
CA GLN A 26 14.57 11.77 2.78
C GLN A 26 14.22 11.19 1.39
N ASP A 27 15.11 10.38 0.79
CA ASP A 27 14.83 9.66 -0.47
C ASP A 27 13.66 8.69 -0.32
N GLN A 28 13.60 7.97 0.80
CA GLN A 28 12.54 7.02 1.10
C GLN A 28 11.22 7.75 1.39
N VAL A 29 11.26 8.83 2.19
CA VAL A 29 10.10 9.67 2.47
C VAL A 29 9.52 10.24 1.17
N ALA A 30 10.38 10.73 0.27
CA ALA A 30 9.97 11.29 -1.01
C ALA A 30 9.29 10.27 -1.91
N SER A 31 9.71 9.00 -1.85
CA SER A 31 9.15 7.90 -2.63
C SER A 31 7.72 7.51 -2.26
N PHE A 32 7.24 7.86 -1.05
CA PHE A 32 5.86 7.55 -0.65
C PHE A 32 4.83 8.32 -1.49
N SER A 33 3.83 7.57 -1.97
CA SER A 33 2.69 8.07 -2.72
C SER A 33 1.38 7.61 -2.04
N GLY A 34 0.24 8.13 -2.51
CA GLY A 34 -1.07 7.68 -2.04
C GLY A 34 -1.32 6.19 -2.28
N HIS A 35 -0.62 5.56 -3.23
CA HIS A 35 -0.74 4.13 -3.50
C HIS A 35 0.10 3.26 -2.56
N SER A 36 1.13 3.82 -1.91
CA SER A 36 2.12 3.04 -1.16
C SER A 36 1.49 2.21 -0.05
N MET A 37 0.47 2.73 0.64
CA MET A 37 -0.26 1.99 1.69
C MET A 37 -1.03 0.80 1.11
N ARG A 38 -1.60 0.94 -0.09
CA ARG A 38 -2.31 -0.16 -0.78
C ARG A 38 -1.36 -1.24 -1.27
N VAL A 39 -0.17 -0.85 -1.75
CA VAL A 39 0.88 -1.79 -2.14
C VAL A 39 1.31 -2.60 -0.92
N GLY A 40 1.69 -1.93 0.17
CA GLY A 40 2.10 -2.60 1.41
C GLY A 40 1.03 -3.57 1.94
N ALA A 41 -0.23 -3.13 2.01
CA ALA A 41 -1.32 -3.99 2.45
C ALA A 41 -1.51 -5.24 1.59
N ALA A 42 -1.40 -5.12 0.26
CA ALA A 42 -1.49 -6.27 -0.64
C ALA A 42 -0.34 -7.26 -0.39
N GLN A 43 0.89 -6.75 -0.25
CA GLN A 43 2.08 -7.56 -0.02
C GLN A 43 2.05 -8.25 1.35
N ASP A 44 1.56 -7.58 2.39
CA ASP A 44 1.40 -8.15 3.72
C ASP A 44 0.38 -9.29 3.74
N LEU A 45 -0.73 -9.15 3.01
CA LEU A 45 -1.70 -10.23 2.88
C LEU A 45 -1.09 -11.42 2.12
N LEU A 46 -0.32 -11.18 1.06
CA LEU A 46 0.38 -12.27 0.37
C LEU A 46 1.38 -12.97 1.30
N LYS A 47 2.19 -12.21 2.04
CA LYS A 47 3.17 -12.76 3.01
C LYS A 47 2.50 -13.58 4.11
N ARG A 48 1.26 -13.25 4.47
CA ARG A 48 0.43 -13.99 5.43
C ARG A 48 -0.23 -15.24 4.84
N GLY A 49 0.01 -15.54 3.55
CA GLY A 49 -0.47 -16.75 2.88
C GLY A 49 -1.88 -16.64 2.28
N PHE A 50 -2.45 -15.43 2.16
CA PHE A 50 -3.74 -15.27 1.49
C PHE A 50 -3.61 -15.42 -0.02
N ASP A 51 -4.57 -16.10 -0.64
CA ASP A 51 -4.63 -16.25 -2.09
C ASP A 51 -5.04 -14.94 -2.80
N THR A 52 -4.76 -14.89 -4.11
CA THR A 52 -5.06 -13.74 -4.96
C THR A 52 -6.52 -13.29 -4.90
N ALA A 53 -7.49 -14.21 -4.86
CA ALA A 53 -8.91 -13.86 -4.84
C ALA A 53 -9.32 -13.26 -3.48
N ALA A 54 -8.78 -13.78 -2.38
CA ALA A 54 -8.95 -13.20 -1.05
C ALA A 54 -8.38 -11.77 -0.97
N ILE A 55 -7.17 -11.56 -1.51
CA ILE A 55 -6.54 -10.24 -1.55
C ILE A 55 -7.35 -9.27 -2.42
N MET A 56 -7.78 -9.70 -3.62
CA MET A 56 -8.62 -8.89 -4.51
C MET A 56 -9.90 -8.42 -3.83
N ARG A 57 -10.59 -9.31 -3.10
CA ARG A 57 -11.81 -8.96 -2.33
C ARG A 57 -11.50 -7.98 -1.20
N ALA A 58 -10.44 -8.22 -0.44
CA ALA A 58 -10.08 -7.38 0.71
C ALA A 58 -9.71 -5.94 0.31
N GLY A 59 -8.97 -5.74 -0.78
CA GLY A 59 -8.61 -4.40 -1.24
C GLY A 59 -9.48 -3.83 -2.35
N GLY A 60 -10.49 -4.55 -2.83
CA GLY A 60 -11.42 -4.08 -3.86
C GLY A 60 -10.80 -3.93 -5.25
N TRP A 61 -9.79 -4.75 -5.59
CA TRP A 61 -9.18 -4.73 -6.92
C TRP A 61 -10.03 -5.52 -7.91
N LYS A 62 -10.43 -4.88 -9.00
CA LYS A 62 -11.16 -5.53 -10.10
C LYS A 62 -10.25 -6.21 -11.13
N SER A 63 -8.99 -5.77 -11.21
CA SER A 63 -8.03 -6.26 -12.19
C SER A 63 -6.90 -7.02 -11.50
N VAL A 64 -6.71 -8.27 -11.91
CA VAL A 64 -5.59 -9.11 -11.49
C VAL A 64 -4.26 -8.45 -11.88
N ASN A 65 -4.18 -7.83 -13.05
CA ASN A 65 -2.94 -7.19 -13.53
C ASN A 65 -2.48 -6.04 -12.61
N VAL A 66 -3.44 -5.25 -12.10
CA VAL A 66 -3.12 -4.17 -11.13
C VAL A 66 -2.61 -4.75 -9.82
N LEU A 67 -3.23 -5.82 -9.33
CA LEU A 67 -2.79 -6.50 -8.11
C LEU A 67 -1.41 -7.12 -8.30
N ALA A 68 -1.17 -7.83 -9.42
CA ALA A 68 0.12 -8.44 -9.74
C ALA A 68 1.26 -7.41 -9.66
N ARG A 69 1.07 -6.21 -10.25
CA ARG A 69 2.04 -5.09 -10.14
C ARG A 69 2.33 -4.66 -8.70
N TYR A 70 1.34 -4.75 -7.81
CA TYR A 70 1.54 -4.41 -6.39
C TYR A 70 2.24 -5.53 -5.62
N LEU A 71 2.14 -6.77 -6.10
CA LEU A 71 2.78 -7.94 -5.50
C LEU A 71 4.20 -8.19 -6.03
N GLU A 72 4.66 -7.49 -7.08
CA GLU A 72 5.98 -7.71 -7.72
C GLU A 72 7.18 -7.69 -6.76
N LYS A 73 7.08 -6.93 -5.66
CA LYS A 73 8.15 -6.82 -4.65
C LYS A 73 7.83 -7.56 -3.35
N ALA A 74 6.74 -8.33 -3.32
CA ALA A 74 6.47 -9.21 -2.20
C ALA A 74 7.40 -10.41 -2.30
N GLU A 75 8.40 -10.47 -1.43
CA GLU A 75 9.16 -11.68 -1.20
C GLU A 75 8.24 -12.68 -0.47
N HIS A 76 7.57 -13.53 -1.24
CA HIS A 76 6.86 -14.71 -0.75
C HIS A 76 7.39 -15.91 -1.53
N ASN A 77 8.11 -16.80 -0.86
CA ASN A 77 8.65 -17.98 -1.50
C ASN A 77 7.51 -19.00 -1.66
N VAL A 78 7.00 -19.17 -2.87
CA VAL A 78 5.89 -20.11 -3.18
C VAL A 78 6.33 -21.59 -3.11
N TRP A 79 7.60 -21.85 -2.79
CA TRP A 79 8.25 -23.17 -2.83
C TRP A 79 8.86 -23.61 -1.50
N VAL A 80 8.42 -23.06 -0.36
CA VAL A 80 8.76 -23.59 0.98
C VAL A 80 7.55 -24.27 1.58
#